data_AF-A0A067T9T5-F1
#
_entry.id   AF-A0A067T9T5-F1
#
_cell.length_a   1.000
_cell.length_b   1.000
_cell.length_c   1.000
_cell.angle_alpha   90.00
_cell.angle_beta   90.00
_cell.angle_gamma   90.00
#
_symmetry.space_group_name_H-M   'P 1'
#
loop_
_entity.id
_entity.type
_entity.pdbx_description
1 polymer ?
#
loop_
_entity_poly.entity_id
_entity_poly.type
_entity_poly.pdbx_seq_one_letter_code
_entity_poly.pdbx_strand_id
1 'polypeptide(L)'
;MVHGDIRSNNVMIKMKDLLHVEDDPDVQLKLVDFDWADEELLAFYPAFVNTKIPWSGRPGSKILFPHDAELVGKWLAKYPTSIRF
;
A
#
# COMPACT_ATOMS: atom_id res chain seq x y z
N MET A 1 5.64 -0.01 -12.92
CA MET A 1 5.46 1.02 -11.90
C MET A 1 5.45 0.36 -10.52
N VAL A 2 6.06 1.02 -9.55
CA VAL A 2 6.02 0.67 -8.12
C VAL A 2 5.36 1.82 -7.37
N HIS A 3 4.71 1.54 -6.24
CA HIS A 3 4.07 2.54 -5.39
C HIS A 3 4.95 2.94 -4.20
N GLY A 4 5.61 1.98 -3.56
CA GLY A 4 6.53 2.20 -2.45
C GLY A 4 5.88 2.47 -1.10
N ASP A 5 4.61 2.87 -1.05
CA ASP A 5 3.88 3.18 0.19
C ASP A 5 2.52 2.47 0.30
N ILE A 6 2.46 1.20 -0.11
CA ILE A 6 1.23 0.40 0.03
C ILE A 6 0.97 0.09 1.50
N ARG A 7 -0.02 0.78 2.08
CA ARG A 7 -0.50 0.58 3.45
C ARG A 7 -2.00 0.86 3.50
N SER A 8 -2.69 0.38 4.53
CA SER A 8 -4.14 0.57 4.69
C SER A 8 -4.58 2.04 4.62
N ASN A 9 -3.75 2.99 5.05
CA ASN A 9 -4.06 4.42 4.97
C ASN A 9 -4.12 4.96 3.52
N ASN A 10 -3.45 4.27 2.60
CA ASN A 10 -3.35 4.64 1.18
C ASN A 10 -4.25 3.74 0.31
N VAL A 11 -5.12 2.94 0.95
CA VAL A 11 -6.18 2.16 0.30
C VAL A 11 -7.51 2.81 0.66
N MET A 12 -8.23 3.27 -0.36
CA MET A 12 -9.59 3.77 -0.22
C MET A 12 -10.59 2.72 -0.68
N ILE A 13 -11.74 2.68 -0.01
CA ILE A 13 -12.91 1.93 -0.46
C ILE A 13 -13.90 2.90 -1.11
N LYS A 14 -14.55 2.49 -2.19
CA LYS A 14 -15.59 3.32 -2.80
C LYS A 14 -16.81 3.35 -1.89
N MET A 15 -17.19 4.56 -1.52
CA MET A 15 -18.33 4.81 -0.64
C MET A 15 -19.52 5.30 -1.46
N LYS A 16 -20.72 4.89 -1.06
CA LYS A 16 -21.98 5.43 -1.59
C LYS A 16 -22.24 6.84 -1.05
N ASP A 17 -21.91 7.06 0.22
CA ASP A 17 -22.02 8.33 0.93
C ASP A 17 -20.96 8.40 2.05
N LEU A 18 -21.09 9.34 3.00
CA LEU A 18 -20.10 9.50 4.06
C LEU A 18 -20.06 8.37 5.10
N LEU A 19 -21.06 7.49 5.12
CA LEU A 19 -21.24 6.46 6.16
C LEU A 19 -21.39 5.05 5.59
N HIS A 20 -21.76 4.90 4.32
CA HIS A 20 -22.07 3.61 3.71
C HIS A 20 -21.12 3.29 2.56
N VAL A 21 -20.60 2.06 2.56
CA VAL A 21 -19.90 1.47 1.42
C VAL A 21 -20.93 1.24 0.30
N GLU A 22 -20.49 1.33 -0.96
CA GLU A 22 -21.34 0.99 -2.09
C GLU A 22 -21.71 -0.51 -2.06
N ASP A 23 -23.01 -0.82 -2.16
CA ASP A 23 -23.53 -2.19 -2.25
C ASP A 23 -23.28 -2.80 -3.65
N ASP A 24 -22.01 -2.83 -4.06
CA ASP A 24 -21.54 -3.56 -5.23
C ASP A 24 -21.21 -5.00 -4.79
N PRO A 25 -21.61 -6.05 -5.54
CA PRO A 25 -21.13 -7.41 -5.27
C PRO A 25 -19.59 -7.49 -5.17
N ASP A 26 -18.87 -6.61 -5.86
CA ASP A 26 -17.42 -6.52 -5.80
C ASP A 26 -16.97 -5.23 -5.10
N VAL A 27 -16.31 -5.36 -3.94
CA VAL A 27 -15.76 -4.20 -3.21
C VAL A 27 -14.73 -3.48 -4.08
N GLN A 28 -15.03 -2.24 -4.45
CA GLN A 28 -14.12 -1.41 -5.24
C GLN A 28 -13.06 -0.74 -4.34
N LEU A 29 -11.83 -1.21 -4.44
CA LEU A 29 -10.66 -0.60 -3.78
C LEU A 29 -9.90 0.31 -4.74
N LYS A 30 -9.39 1.42 -4.23
CA LYS A 30 -8.48 2.32 -4.95
C LYS A 30 -7.22 2.55 -4.13
N LEU A 31 -6.06 2.51 -4.79
CA LEU A 31 -4.82 2.99 -4.21
C LEU A 31 -4.71 4.50 -4.45
N VAL A 32 -4.16 5.21 -3.47
CA VAL A 32 -3.90 6.66 -3.51
C VAL A 32 -2.51 6.95 -2.93
N ASP A 33 -2.08 8.20 -2.98
CA ASP A 33 -0.75 8.64 -2.50
C ASP A 33 0.41 8.06 -3.34
N PHE A 34 0.44 8.46 -4.61
CA PHE A 34 1.47 8.06 -5.58
C PHE A 34 2.72 8.95 -5.53
N ASP A 35 2.95 9.71 -4.46
CA ASP A 35 4.06 10.68 -4.37
C ASP A 35 5.44 10.01 -4.48
N TRP A 36 5.55 8.73 -4.14
CA TRP A 36 6.80 7.94 -4.27
C TRP A 36 6.78 6.99 -5.47
N ALA A 37 5.68 6.99 -6.22
CA ALA A 37 5.45 6.03 -7.28
C ALA A 37 6.13 6.47 -8.57
N ASP A 38 6.81 5.52 -9.21
CA ASP A 38 7.43 5.72 -10.51
C ASP A 38 7.70 4.35 -11.16
N GLU A 39 8.36 4.33 -12.32
CA GLU A 39 9.01 3.14 -12.85
C GLU A 39 10.05 2.60 -11.87
N GLU A 40 10.25 1.27 -11.90
CA GLU A 40 11.25 0.65 -11.04
C GLU A 40 12.63 1.26 -11.33
N LEU A 41 13.45 1.43 -10.29
CA LEU A 41 14.77 2.08 -10.33
C LEU A 41 14.74 3.60 -10.51
N LEU A 42 13.60 4.20 -10.89
CA LEU A 42 13.37 5.65 -10.89
C LEU A 42 12.65 6.10 -9.62
N ALA A 43 11.86 5.21 -9.01
CA ALA A 43 11.25 5.42 -7.71
C ALA A 43 12.25 5.23 -6.55
N PHE A 44 12.22 6.14 -5.56
CA PHE A 44 13.06 6.07 -4.37
C PHE A 44 12.25 6.28 -3.10
N TYR A 45 12.59 5.54 -2.05
CA TYR A 45 12.14 5.88 -0.71
C TYR A 45 12.72 7.24 -0.31
N PRO A 46 11.96 8.08 0.42
CA PRO A 46 12.51 9.30 1.00
C PRO A 46 13.74 9.01 1.86
N ALA A 47 14.64 9.99 1.95
CA ALA A 47 15.83 9.89 2.82
C ALA A 47 15.46 9.75 4.31
N PHE A 48 14.29 10.25 4.69
CA PHE A 48 13.74 10.15 6.04
C PHE A 48 12.36 9.52 5.98
N VAL A 49 12.21 8.35 6.62
CA VAL A 49 10.94 7.62 6.72
C VAL A 49 10.66 7.27 8.17
N ASN A 50 9.39 7.04 8.51
CA ASN A 50 9.01 6.58 9.83
C ASN A 50 9.53 5.16 10.08
N THR A 51 10.49 5.01 11.00
CA THR A 51 11.15 3.73 11.31
C THR A 51 10.26 2.72 12.02
N LYS A 52 9.06 3.11 12.47
CA LYS A 52 8.07 2.20 13.06
C LYS A 52 7.33 1.38 12.01
N ILE A 53 7.42 1.77 10.73
CA ILE A 53 6.82 1.04 9.64
C ILE A 53 7.88 0.08 9.08
N PRO A 54 7.54 -1.21 8.91
CA PRO A 54 8.48 -2.20 8.39
C PRO A 54 8.61 -2.07 6.87
N TRP A 55 9.22 -0.99 6.39
CA TRP A 55 9.48 -0.77 4.97
C TRP A 55 10.26 -1.93 4.34
N SER A 56 10.06 -2.14 3.04
CA SER A 56 10.77 -3.20 2.30
C SER A 56 12.15 -2.79 1.83
N GLY A 57 12.33 -1.51 1.50
CA GLY A 57 13.65 -0.94 1.26
C GLY A 57 14.20 -0.13 2.44
N ARG A 58 15.36 0.49 2.19
CA ARG A 58 16.02 1.40 3.12
C ARG A 58 15.67 2.85 2.76
N PRO A 59 15.75 3.79 3.72
CA PRO A 59 15.61 5.20 3.40
C PRO A 59 16.61 5.62 2.31
N GLY A 60 16.15 6.38 1.31
CA GLY A 60 16.95 6.82 0.17
C GLY A 60 17.31 5.72 -0.85
N SER A 61 16.87 4.48 -0.66
CA SER A 61 17.09 3.41 -1.65
C SER A 61 16.01 3.40 -2.72
N LYS A 62 16.33 2.78 -3.85
CA LYS A 62 15.33 2.48 -4.88
C LYS A 62 14.18 1.65 -4.34
N ILE A 63 12.98 1.90 -4.84
CA ILE A 63 11.82 1.03 -4.65
C ILE A 63 11.84 -0.01 -5.77
N LEU A 64 11.77 -1.28 -5.39
CA LEU A 64 11.83 -2.43 -6.30
C LEU A 64 10.46 -3.09 -6.41
N PHE A 65 10.18 -3.78 -7.51
CA PHE A 65 8.88 -4.45 -7.73
C PHE A 65 8.44 -5.37 -6.58
N PRO A 66 9.32 -6.16 -5.94
CA PRO A 66 8.89 -7.03 -4.83
C PRO A 66 8.42 -6.26 -3.60
N HIS A 67 8.86 -5.00 -3.41
CA HIS A 67 8.61 -4.26 -2.18
C HIS A 67 7.11 -4.03 -1.94
N ASP A 68 6.33 -3.74 -2.98
CA ASP A 68 4.88 -3.54 -2.86
C ASP A 68 4.18 -4.82 -2.40
N ALA A 69 4.53 -5.97 -2.98
CA ALA A 69 4.00 -7.27 -2.58
C ALA A 69 4.43 -7.64 -1.15
N GLU A 70 5.66 -7.34 -0.76
CA GLU A 70 6.15 -7.55 0.60
C GLU A 70 5.42 -6.68 1.64
N LEU A 71 5.08 -5.43 1.31
CA LEU A 71 4.28 -4.57 2.18
C LEU A 71 2.88 -5.17 2.43
N VAL A 72 2.24 -5.69 1.38
CA VAL A 72 0.98 -6.45 1.50
C VAL A 72 1.18 -7.72 2.34
N GLY A 73 2.25 -8.48 2.10
CA GLY A 73 2.57 -9.69 2.85
C GLY A 73 2.79 -9.42 4.35
N LYS A 74 3.50 -8.35 4.69
CA LYS A 74 3.70 -7.90 6.09
C LYS A 74 2.37 -7.52 6.76
N TRP A 75 1.46 -6.88 6.02
CA TRP A 75 0.12 -6.58 6.52
C TRP A 75 -0.68 -7.86 6.75
N LEU A 76 -0.68 -8.80 5.80
CA LEU A 76 -1.37 -10.09 5.92
C LEU A 76 -0.86 -10.92 7.10
N ALA A 77 0.47 -10.95 7.31
CA ALA A 77 1.06 -11.65 8.44
C ALA A 77 0.61 -11.07 9.80
N LYS A 78 0.29 -9.77 9.86
CA LYS A 78 -0.25 -9.11 11.05
C LYS A 78 -1.74 -9.41 11.26
N TYR A 79 -2.50 -9.66 10.19
CA TYR A 79 -3.94 -9.93 10.22
C TYR A 79 -4.27 -11.24 9.49
N PRO A 80 -3.85 -12.40 10.01
CA PRO A 80 -4.01 -13.67 9.30
C PRO A 80 -5.48 -14.12 9.14
N THR A 81 -6.40 -13.55 9.92
CA THR A 81 -7.83 -13.93 9.94
C THR A 81 -8.72 -13.03 9.09
N SER A 82 -8.20 -11.95 8.48
CA SER A 82 -9.00 -11.02 7.67
C SER A 82 -9.34 -11.55 6.26
N ILE A 83 -8.87 -12.74 5.89
CA ILE A 83 -9.30 -13.44 4.68
C ILE A 83 -9.98 -14.74 5.11
N ARG A 84 -11.30 -14.73 5.21
CA ARG A 84 -12.12 -15.94 5.23
C ARG A 84 -12.86 -15.99 3.91
N PHE A 85 -12.51 -16.95 3.07
CA PHE A 85 -13.25 -17.30 1.85
C PHE A 85 -14.57 -18.01 2.24
#